data_AF-A0A1F9GJL0-F1
#
_entry.id   AF-A0A1F9GJL0-F1
#
_cell.length_a   1.000
_cell.length_b   1.000
_cell.length_c   1.000
_cell.angle_alpha   90.00
_cell.angle_beta   90.00
_cell.angle_gamma   90.00
#
_symmetry.space_group_name_H-M   'P 1'
#
loop_
_entity.id
_entity.type
_entity.pdbx_description
1 polymer ?
#
loop_
_entity_poly.entity_id
_entity_poly.type
_entity_poly.pdbx_seq_one_letter_code
_entity_poly.pdbx_strand_id
1 'polypeptide(L)'
;MRSMKILLIIGVALGLGMSAQAADSYIAKFKPGKWEGKVVNSVSPDLKGKKFTGMTEVKGDEVIVTVVMEGAKGGEKEVWKITPTKLVQTEYDAAGKSVATYTANAKKGGTDAEKTFEINCADRAAKKCDNNIDPNNTWTLKTEGQKFTYLVRGVKDKKEVNSPVVDRHLFQFNYAVK
;
A
#
# COMPACT_ATOMS: atom_id res chain seq x y z
N MET A 1 42.05 19.99 -61.76
CA MET A 1 40.62 19.67 -61.58
C MET A 1 40.51 18.35 -60.83
N ARG A 2 40.24 18.39 -59.52
CA ARG A 2 39.97 17.19 -58.72
C ARG A 2 38.56 17.34 -58.13
N SER A 3 37.61 16.60 -58.68
CA SER A 3 36.23 16.54 -58.19
C SER A 3 36.19 15.72 -56.90
N MET A 4 35.91 16.40 -55.79
CA MET A 4 35.74 15.78 -54.48
C MET A 4 34.25 15.41 -54.34
N LYS A 5 33.95 14.10 -54.36
CA LYS A 5 32.61 13.56 -54.09
C LYS A 5 32.36 13.65 -52.59
N ILE A 6 31.42 14.51 -52.18
CA ILE A 6 30.94 14.58 -50.79
C ILE A 6 29.89 13.46 -50.63
N LEU A 7 30.21 12.47 -49.79
CA LEU A 7 29.27 11.45 -49.35
C LEU A 7 28.35 12.06 -48.29
N LEU A 8 27.04 12.07 -48.56
CA LEU A 8 26.01 12.43 -47.60
C LEU A 8 25.70 11.20 -46.73
N ILE A 9 26.13 11.21 -45.46
CA ILE A 9 25.72 10.21 -44.48
C ILE A 9 24.41 10.69 -43.84
N ILE A 10 23.29 10.11 -44.26
CA ILE A 10 21.99 10.27 -43.60
C ILE A 10 22.03 9.44 -42.32
N GLY A 11 22.31 10.09 -41.20
CA GLY A 11 22.13 9.52 -39.87
C GLY A 11 20.65 9.42 -39.55
N VAL A 12 20.06 8.23 -39.71
CA VAL A 12 18.73 7.91 -39.19
C VAL A 12 18.83 7.88 -37.67
N ALA A 13 18.39 8.96 -37.02
CA ALA A 13 18.16 8.97 -35.59
C ALA A 13 16.97 8.04 -35.29
N LEU A 14 17.26 6.81 -34.89
CA LEU A 14 16.30 5.94 -34.22
C LEU A 14 15.96 6.58 -32.87
N GLY A 15 14.92 7.42 -32.87
CA GLY A 15 14.23 7.81 -31.65
C GLY A 15 13.63 6.55 -31.03
N LEU A 16 14.27 6.04 -29.99
CA LEU A 16 13.68 5.07 -29.07
C LEU A 16 12.49 5.77 -28.42
N GLY A 17 11.33 5.64 -29.05
CA GLY A 17 10.04 5.97 -28.46
C GLY A 17 9.84 5.06 -27.26
N MET A 18 10.31 5.49 -26.09
CA MET A 18 9.88 4.92 -24.83
C MET A 18 8.39 5.24 -24.71
N SER A 19 7.55 4.27 -25.07
CA SER A 19 6.15 4.26 -24.70
C SER A 19 6.09 4.27 -23.18
N ALA A 20 5.94 5.45 -22.58
CA ALA A 20 5.63 5.58 -21.17
C ALA A 20 4.28 4.89 -20.96
N GLN A 21 4.31 3.68 -20.40
CA GLN A 21 3.10 2.99 -20.00
C GLN A 21 2.39 3.88 -18.97
N ALA A 22 1.14 4.26 -19.27
CA ALA A 22 0.33 5.02 -18.33
C ALA A 22 0.21 4.22 -17.02
N ALA A 23 0.45 4.89 -15.90
CA ALA A 23 0.33 4.26 -14.59
C ALA A 23 -1.09 3.72 -14.41
N ASP A 24 -1.21 2.57 -13.73
CA ASP A 24 -2.48 1.95 -13.38
C ASP A 24 -3.42 2.98 -12.73
N SER A 25 -4.68 2.98 -13.16
CA SER A 25 -5.67 4.00 -12.81
C SER A 25 -5.94 4.10 -11.30
N TYR A 26 -5.76 3.00 -10.57
CA TYR A 26 -5.85 2.98 -9.11
C TYR A 26 -4.61 3.60 -8.45
N ILE A 27 -3.42 3.22 -8.92
CA ILE A 27 -2.16 3.76 -8.41
C ILE A 27 -2.07 5.27 -8.66
N ALA A 28 -2.56 5.73 -9.80
CA ALA A 28 -2.62 7.15 -10.17
C ALA A 28 -3.48 8.01 -9.22
N LYS A 29 -4.30 7.42 -8.33
CA LYS A 29 -5.06 8.19 -7.32
C LYS A 29 -4.26 8.51 -6.07
N PHE A 30 -3.15 7.83 -5.83
CA PHE A 30 -2.31 8.12 -4.67
C PHE A 30 -1.49 9.38 -4.90
N LYS A 31 -1.64 10.35 -3.99
CA LYS A 31 -0.83 11.56 -4.01
C LYS A 31 0.49 11.33 -3.26
N PRO A 32 1.66 11.54 -3.88
CA PRO A 32 2.92 11.46 -3.17
C PRO A 32 3.04 12.61 -2.15
N GLY A 33 3.75 12.37 -1.05
CA GLY A 33 4.01 13.35 -0.01
C GLY A 33 3.47 12.98 1.36
N LYS A 34 3.44 13.97 2.25
CA LYS A 34 3.10 13.80 3.66
C LYS A 34 1.59 13.82 3.89
N TRP A 35 1.15 12.96 4.78
CA TRP A 35 -0.22 12.84 5.27
C TRP A 35 -0.23 12.95 6.78
N GLU A 36 -1.27 13.58 7.32
CA GLU A 36 -1.61 13.53 8.74
C GLU A 36 -2.80 12.62 8.91
N GLY A 37 -2.80 11.80 9.95
CA GLY A 37 -3.90 10.89 10.15
C GLY A 37 -4.23 10.57 11.59
N LYS A 38 -5.38 9.92 11.74
CA LYS A 38 -5.86 9.39 13.02
C LYS A 38 -6.44 8.01 12.82
N VAL A 39 -6.35 7.20 13.86
CA VAL A 39 -7.07 5.93 13.94
C VAL A 39 -8.50 6.23 14.41
N VAL A 40 -9.48 5.99 13.55
CA VAL A 40 -10.90 6.22 13.80
C VAL A 40 -11.51 5.08 14.60
N ASN A 41 -11.09 3.85 14.32
CA ASN A 41 -11.55 2.64 15.00
C ASN A 41 -10.39 1.67 15.19
N SER A 42 -10.38 0.94 16.31
CA SER A 42 -9.38 -0.08 16.64
C SER A 42 -9.96 -1.08 17.63
N VAL A 43 -9.72 -2.38 17.43
CA VAL A 43 -10.18 -3.42 18.37
C VAL A 43 -9.07 -3.86 19.32
N SER A 44 -7.92 -4.28 18.79
CA SER A 44 -6.79 -4.72 19.63
C SER A 44 -5.47 -4.74 18.83
N PRO A 45 -4.42 -4.03 19.27
CA PRO A 45 -4.43 -3.09 20.40
C PRO A 45 -5.41 -1.93 20.15
N ASP A 46 -5.89 -1.29 21.22
CA ASP A 46 -6.73 -0.10 21.07
C ASP A 46 -5.86 1.11 20.72
N LEU A 47 -5.90 1.47 19.44
CA LEU A 47 -5.22 2.63 18.88
C LEU A 47 -6.20 3.77 18.61
N LYS A 48 -7.49 3.63 18.98
CA LYS A 48 -8.52 4.61 18.62
C LYS A 48 -8.14 6.01 19.14
N GLY A 49 -8.26 7.00 18.27
CA GLY A 49 -7.92 8.39 18.55
C GLY A 49 -6.43 8.72 18.49
N LYS A 50 -5.53 7.72 18.39
CA LYS A 50 -4.11 7.97 18.19
C LYS A 50 -3.87 8.61 16.82
N LYS A 51 -2.97 9.59 16.79
CA LYS A 51 -2.53 10.22 15.55
C LYS A 51 -1.34 9.47 14.96
N PHE A 52 -1.09 9.71 13.69
CA PHE A 52 0.07 9.21 12.98
C PHE A 52 0.41 10.15 11.82
N THR A 53 1.62 9.98 11.29
CA THR A 53 2.02 10.58 10.02
C THR A 53 2.20 9.50 8.97
N GLY A 54 1.69 9.75 7.77
CA GLY A 54 1.94 8.94 6.58
C GLY A 54 2.89 9.65 5.63
N MET A 55 3.73 8.90 4.92
CA MET A 55 4.50 9.38 3.77
C MET A 55 4.25 8.46 2.60
N THR A 56 3.78 9.01 1.48
CA THR A 56 3.51 8.25 0.26
C THR A 56 4.55 8.57 -0.81
N GLU A 57 5.16 7.54 -1.37
CA GLU A 57 5.97 7.60 -2.60
C GLU A 57 5.25 6.84 -3.71
N VAL A 58 5.28 7.34 -4.95
CA VAL A 58 4.69 6.68 -6.12
C VAL A 58 5.79 6.46 -7.15
N LYS A 59 5.96 5.21 -7.61
CA LYS A 59 7.01 4.78 -8.56
C LYS A 59 6.38 3.85 -9.60
N GLY A 60 5.98 4.40 -10.74
CA GLY A 60 5.24 3.65 -11.75
C GLY A 60 3.92 3.12 -11.17
N ASP A 61 3.72 1.80 -11.24
CA ASP A 61 2.55 1.11 -10.70
C ASP A 61 2.71 0.65 -9.24
N GLU A 62 3.69 1.19 -8.52
CA GLU A 62 3.88 0.93 -7.09
C GLU A 62 3.70 2.19 -6.26
N VAL A 63 2.99 2.04 -5.14
CA VAL A 63 2.89 3.04 -4.08
C VAL A 63 3.53 2.47 -2.82
N ILE A 64 4.39 3.26 -2.19
CA ILE A 64 4.96 2.94 -0.87
C ILE A 64 4.39 3.93 0.13
N VAL A 65 3.70 3.44 1.15
CA VAL A 65 3.22 4.24 2.27
C VAL A 65 4.01 3.87 3.51
N THR A 66 4.69 4.84 4.13
CA THR A 66 5.31 4.67 5.45
C THR A 66 4.44 5.34 6.49
N VAL A 67 4.02 4.60 7.51
CA VAL A 67 3.17 5.07 8.60
C VAL A 67 3.94 5.05 9.90
N VAL A 68 3.92 6.17 10.62
CA VAL A 68 4.59 6.32 11.92
C VAL A 68 3.58 6.87 12.92
N MET A 69 3.29 6.08 13.95
CA MET A 69 2.37 6.48 15.02
C MET A 69 2.96 7.62 15.87
N GLU A 70 2.12 8.53 16.35
CA GLU A 70 2.56 9.55 17.31
C GLU A 70 3.07 8.86 18.59
N GLY A 71 4.29 9.22 19.01
CA GLY A 71 4.97 8.61 20.15
C GLY A 71 5.71 7.30 19.85
N ALA A 72 5.76 6.87 18.58
CA ALA A 72 6.65 5.80 18.13
C ALA A 72 8.10 6.08 18.55
N LYS A 73 8.81 5.04 18.98
CA LYS A 73 10.19 5.15 19.45
C LYS A 73 11.15 4.57 18.42
N GLY A 74 12.27 5.26 18.19
CA GLY A 74 13.33 4.77 17.32
C GLY A 74 12.84 4.46 15.91
N GLY A 75 12.99 3.20 15.49
CA GLY A 75 12.62 2.70 14.16
C GLY A 75 11.18 2.25 13.96
N GLU A 76 10.29 2.38 14.98
CA GLU A 76 8.91 1.90 14.91
C GLU A 76 8.12 2.54 13.77
N LYS A 77 7.63 1.70 12.86
CA LYS A 77 6.83 2.11 11.70
C LYS A 77 6.14 0.93 11.05
N GLU A 78 5.16 1.24 10.21
CA GLU A 78 4.66 0.31 9.21
C GLU A 78 5.03 0.80 7.81
N VAL A 79 5.33 -0.13 6.90
CA VAL A 79 5.56 0.17 5.48
C VAL A 79 4.62 -0.69 4.65
N TRP A 80 3.85 -0.04 3.78
CA TRP A 80 2.89 -0.67 2.89
C TRP A 80 3.35 -0.47 1.45
N LYS A 81 3.64 -1.57 0.75
CA LYS A 81 3.89 -1.58 -0.69
C LYS A 81 2.65 -2.04 -1.40
N ILE A 82 2.10 -1.18 -2.24
CA ILE A 82 0.81 -1.36 -2.90
C ILE A 82 1.02 -1.35 -4.40
N THR A 83 0.52 -2.37 -5.08
CA THR A 83 0.43 -2.46 -6.54
C THR A 83 -1.04 -2.69 -6.92
N PRO A 84 -1.39 -2.69 -8.22
CA PRO A 84 -2.77 -2.94 -8.65
C PRO A 84 -3.33 -4.30 -8.22
N THR A 85 -2.44 -5.25 -7.93
CA THR A 85 -2.77 -6.66 -7.65
C THR A 85 -2.36 -7.13 -6.27
N LYS A 86 -1.54 -6.37 -5.54
CA LYS A 86 -0.91 -6.84 -4.30
C LYS A 86 -0.74 -5.72 -3.27
N LEU A 87 -0.89 -6.08 -2.01
CA LEU A 87 -0.47 -5.28 -0.85
C LEU A 87 0.54 -6.10 -0.05
N VAL A 88 1.68 -5.50 0.29
CA VAL A 88 2.64 -6.06 1.25
C VAL A 88 2.80 -5.07 2.38
N GLN A 89 2.40 -5.45 3.59
CA GLN A 89 2.57 -4.67 4.80
C GLN A 89 3.70 -5.26 5.63
N THR A 90 4.65 -4.43 6.05
CA THR A 90 5.72 -4.82 6.97
C THR A 90 5.72 -3.92 8.19
N GLU A 91 5.72 -4.53 9.37
CA GLU A 91 5.81 -3.85 10.67
C GLU A 91 7.25 -3.92 11.20
N TYR A 92 7.74 -2.82 11.76
CA TYR A 92 9.09 -2.67 12.29
C TYR A 92 9.04 -2.26 13.76
N ASP A 93 9.93 -2.83 14.57
CA ASP A 93 10.11 -2.47 15.98
C ASP A 93 10.99 -1.22 16.17
N ALA A 94 11.22 -0.84 17.43
CA ALA A 94 12.03 0.32 17.78
C ALA A 94 13.50 0.22 17.39
N ALA A 95 14.01 -1.00 17.18
CA ALA A 95 15.35 -1.24 16.64
C ALA A 95 15.38 -1.19 15.10
N GLY A 96 14.24 -0.99 14.44
CA GLY A 96 14.10 -1.00 12.99
C GLY A 96 14.14 -2.39 12.39
N LYS A 97 13.94 -3.45 13.19
CA LYS A 97 13.86 -4.83 12.71
C LYS A 97 12.42 -5.15 12.32
N SER A 98 12.26 -5.83 11.19
CA SER A 98 10.94 -6.35 10.80
C SER A 98 10.46 -7.42 11.80
N VAL A 99 9.25 -7.23 12.33
CA VAL A 99 8.62 -8.15 13.29
C VAL A 99 7.44 -8.91 12.68
N ALA A 100 6.83 -8.36 11.63
CA ALA A 100 5.77 -9.00 10.89
C ALA A 100 5.78 -8.54 9.43
N THR A 101 5.48 -9.44 8.49
CA THR A 101 5.17 -9.11 7.09
C THR A 101 3.90 -9.84 6.64
N TYR A 102 2.94 -9.12 6.11
CA TYR A 102 1.69 -9.66 5.57
C TYR A 102 1.60 -9.39 4.08
N THR A 103 1.32 -10.43 3.31
CA THR A 103 1.06 -10.35 1.88
C THR A 103 -0.42 -10.53 1.64
N ALA A 104 -1.02 -9.67 0.82
CA ALA A 104 -2.42 -9.75 0.43
C ALA A 104 -2.58 -9.53 -1.08
N ASN A 105 -3.53 -10.24 -1.68
CA ASN A 105 -3.82 -10.16 -3.12
C ASN A 105 -5.12 -9.39 -3.34
N ALA A 106 -5.18 -8.56 -4.37
CA ALA A 106 -6.38 -7.81 -4.71
C ALA A 106 -7.56 -8.75 -5.00
N LYS A 107 -8.72 -8.46 -4.41
CA LYS A 107 -9.98 -9.11 -4.78
C LYS A 107 -10.33 -8.80 -6.22
N LYS A 108 -11.03 -9.74 -6.86
CA LYS A 108 -11.78 -9.43 -8.07
C LYS A 108 -12.91 -8.46 -7.71
N GLY A 109 -13.07 -7.42 -8.52
CA GLY A 109 -13.98 -6.33 -8.21
C GLY A 109 -13.31 -5.27 -7.34
N GLY A 110 -13.48 -4.02 -7.74
CA GLY A 110 -12.79 -2.86 -7.20
C GLY A 110 -12.97 -1.71 -8.16
N THR A 111 -12.60 -0.51 -7.74
CA THR A 111 -12.67 0.69 -8.57
C THR A 111 -11.30 1.33 -8.62
N ASP A 112 -11.14 2.30 -9.51
CA ASP A 112 -9.94 3.14 -9.55
C ASP A 112 -9.74 3.93 -8.25
N ALA A 113 -10.75 4.07 -7.39
CA ALA A 113 -10.64 4.79 -6.12
C ALA A 113 -10.57 3.86 -4.89
N GLU A 114 -10.87 2.57 -5.04
CA GLU A 114 -10.99 1.64 -3.92
C GLU A 114 -10.59 0.22 -4.34
N LYS A 115 -9.66 -0.37 -3.60
CA LYS A 115 -9.34 -1.80 -3.73
C LYS A 115 -9.37 -2.49 -2.38
N THR A 116 -9.85 -3.73 -2.40
CA THR A 116 -9.77 -4.64 -1.26
C THR A 116 -8.77 -5.74 -1.57
N PHE A 117 -7.93 -6.08 -0.60
CA PHE A 117 -6.91 -7.13 -0.66
C PHE A 117 -7.23 -8.20 0.39
N GLU A 118 -7.17 -9.47 0.01
CA GLU A 118 -7.31 -10.61 0.94
C GLU A 118 -5.95 -11.15 1.33
N ILE A 119 -5.81 -11.54 2.60
CA ILE A 119 -4.59 -12.18 3.08
C ILE A 119 -4.23 -13.40 2.23
N ASN A 120 -2.96 -13.49 1.89
CA ASN A 120 -2.39 -14.67 1.27
C ASN A 120 -2.23 -15.77 2.33
N CYS A 121 -2.77 -16.94 2.02
CA CYS A 121 -2.63 -18.12 2.86
C CYS A 121 -2.05 -19.25 2.02
N ALA A 122 -0.96 -19.86 2.49
CA ALA A 122 -0.42 -21.06 1.88
C ALA A 122 -1.43 -22.22 1.95
N ASP A 123 -2.21 -22.27 3.04
CA ASP A 123 -3.33 -23.18 3.20
C ASP A 123 -4.43 -22.51 4.03
N ARG A 124 -5.48 -22.03 3.35
CA ARG A 124 -6.58 -21.32 4.01
C ARG A 124 -7.44 -22.24 4.89
N ALA A 125 -7.60 -23.51 4.52
CA ALA A 125 -8.39 -24.47 5.27
C ALA A 125 -7.69 -24.83 6.60
N ALA A 126 -6.37 -24.98 6.57
CA ALA A 126 -5.55 -25.16 7.77
C ALA A 126 -5.19 -23.85 8.48
N LYS A 127 -5.75 -22.70 8.04
CA LYS A 127 -5.48 -21.36 8.60
C LYS A 127 -3.99 -20.98 8.64
N LYS A 128 -3.22 -21.45 7.66
CA LYS A 128 -1.78 -21.13 7.50
C LYS A 128 -1.61 -19.91 6.60
N CYS A 129 -1.72 -18.74 7.22
CA CYS A 129 -1.55 -17.44 6.57
C CYS A 129 -0.31 -16.72 7.12
N ASP A 130 0.12 -15.65 6.45
CA ASP A 130 1.27 -14.85 6.88
C ASP A 130 1.12 -14.39 8.34
N ASN A 131 2.19 -14.56 9.14
CA ASN A 131 2.23 -14.33 10.59
C ASN A 131 1.09 -14.97 11.40
N ASN A 132 0.52 -16.10 10.95
CA ASN A 132 -0.61 -16.77 11.59
C ASN A 132 -1.82 -15.84 11.81
N ILE A 133 -2.00 -14.86 10.93
CA ILE A 133 -3.15 -13.98 10.97
C ILE A 133 -4.40 -14.75 10.49
N ASP A 134 -5.58 -14.31 10.94
CA ASP A 134 -6.84 -14.96 10.56
C ASP A 134 -7.08 -14.89 9.04
N PRO A 135 -7.50 -16.01 8.39
CA PRO A 135 -7.71 -16.08 6.95
C PRO A 135 -8.82 -15.16 6.42
N ASN A 136 -9.69 -14.63 7.27
CA ASN A 136 -10.71 -13.65 6.89
C ASN A 136 -10.18 -12.21 6.91
N ASN A 137 -8.89 -11.99 7.19
CA ASN A 137 -8.32 -10.66 7.12
C ASN A 137 -8.36 -10.10 5.71
N THR A 138 -8.86 -8.87 5.62
CA THR A 138 -8.86 -8.09 4.39
C THR A 138 -8.47 -6.66 4.68
N TRP A 139 -7.78 -6.05 3.73
CA TRP A 139 -7.42 -4.63 3.74
C TRP A 139 -8.18 -3.92 2.64
N THR A 140 -8.90 -2.85 2.96
CA THR A 140 -9.52 -1.98 1.97
C THR A 140 -8.83 -0.62 2.01
N LEU A 141 -8.28 -0.22 0.87
CA LEU A 141 -7.62 1.06 0.69
C LEU A 141 -8.46 1.91 -0.28
N LYS A 142 -8.90 3.08 0.18
CA LYS A 142 -9.74 4.01 -0.58
C LYS A 142 -9.09 5.38 -0.67
N THR A 143 -9.03 5.96 -1.85
CA THR A 143 -8.48 7.28 -2.12
C THR A 143 -9.55 8.21 -2.66
N GLU A 144 -9.77 9.35 -2.02
CA GLU A 144 -10.78 10.35 -2.40
C GLU A 144 -10.20 11.77 -2.28
N GLY A 145 -9.66 12.30 -3.38
CA GLY A 145 -9.10 13.64 -3.41
C GLY A 145 -7.93 13.81 -2.42
N GLN A 146 -8.15 14.58 -1.36
CA GLN A 146 -7.16 14.81 -0.30
C GLN A 146 -7.30 13.85 0.88
N LYS A 147 -8.11 12.79 0.75
CA LYS A 147 -8.31 11.78 1.78
C LYS A 147 -7.87 10.42 1.29
N PHE A 148 -7.30 9.65 2.20
CA PHE A 148 -6.95 8.25 2.00
C PHE A 148 -7.40 7.48 3.24
N THR A 149 -8.08 6.35 3.07
CA THR A 149 -8.47 5.48 4.17
C THR A 149 -7.90 4.10 4.00
N TYR A 150 -7.58 3.50 5.15
CA TYR A 150 -7.10 2.14 5.25
C TYR A 150 -7.95 1.44 6.31
N LEU A 151 -8.66 0.40 5.89
CA LEU A 151 -9.54 -0.40 6.72
C LEU A 151 -9.01 -1.84 6.77
N VAL A 152 -8.78 -2.36 7.97
CA VAL A 152 -8.57 -3.79 8.22
C VAL A 152 -9.87 -4.38 8.74
N ARG A 153 -10.35 -5.44 8.09
CA ARG A 153 -11.39 -6.32 8.62
C ARG A 153 -10.80 -7.66 8.95
N GLY A 154 -11.30 -8.31 9.99
CA GLY A 154 -10.92 -9.65 10.39
C GLY A 154 -11.79 -10.13 11.56
N VAL A 155 -11.59 -11.37 11.99
CA VAL A 155 -12.32 -11.90 13.17
C VAL A 155 -12.04 -11.05 14.42
N LYS A 156 -13.09 -10.80 15.22
CA LYS A 156 -12.99 -10.02 16.46
C LYS A 156 -12.01 -10.66 17.45
N ASP A 157 -12.17 -11.96 17.70
CA ASP A 157 -11.28 -12.80 18.50
C ASP A 157 -10.91 -14.08 17.76
N LYS A 158 -9.62 -14.27 17.48
CA LYS A 158 -9.10 -15.47 16.80
C LYS A 158 -9.23 -16.76 17.62
N LYS A 159 -9.51 -16.66 18.93
CA LYS A 159 -9.69 -17.81 19.83
C LYS A 159 -11.11 -18.37 19.81
N GLU A 160 -12.09 -17.62 19.32
CA GLU A 160 -13.49 -18.05 19.26
C GLU A 160 -13.83 -18.71 17.92
N VAL A 161 -14.45 -19.89 17.95
CA VAL A 161 -14.70 -20.73 16.77
C VAL A 161 -15.64 -20.08 15.73
N ASN A 162 -16.45 -19.09 16.11
CA ASN A 162 -17.35 -18.36 15.21
C ASN A 162 -17.30 -16.85 15.46
N SER A 163 -16.13 -16.31 15.78
CA SER A 163 -16.01 -14.89 16.04
C SER A 163 -16.42 -14.07 14.81
N PRO A 164 -17.25 -13.02 14.96
CA PRO A 164 -17.71 -12.24 13.82
C PRO A 164 -16.54 -11.52 13.15
N VAL A 165 -16.64 -11.35 11.83
CA VAL A 165 -15.75 -10.45 11.08
C VAL A 165 -16.20 -9.02 11.34
N VAL A 166 -15.28 -8.20 11.83
CA VAL A 166 -15.53 -6.80 12.20
C VAL A 166 -14.49 -5.88 11.60
N ASP A 167 -14.79 -4.58 11.56
CA ASP A 167 -13.80 -3.54 11.28
C ASP A 167 -12.80 -3.50 12.45
N ARG A 168 -11.63 -4.08 12.23
CA ARG A 168 -10.57 -4.23 13.23
C ARG A 168 -9.82 -2.92 13.43
N HIS A 169 -9.48 -2.26 12.33
CA HIS A 169 -8.75 -0.99 12.35
C HIS A 169 -9.22 -0.10 11.21
N LEU A 170 -9.46 1.19 11.48
CA LEU A 170 -9.75 2.19 10.45
C LEU A 170 -8.82 3.38 10.65
N PHE A 171 -7.94 3.60 9.68
CA PHE A 171 -7.01 4.70 9.62
C PHE A 171 -7.51 5.71 8.59
N GLN A 172 -7.54 6.99 8.96
CA GLN A 172 -7.89 8.09 8.08
C GLN A 172 -6.68 9.01 7.90
N PHE A 173 -6.29 9.20 6.65
CA PHE A 173 -5.22 10.08 6.21
C PHE A 173 -5.85 11.30 5.54
N ASN A 174 -5.34 12.48 5.88
CA ASN A 174 -5.64 13.75 5.22
C ASN A 174 -4.33 14.30 4.67
N TYR A 175 -4.35 14.71 3.41
CA TYR A 175 -3.16 15.23 2.76
C TYR A 175 -2.71 16.51 3.47
N ALA A 176 -1.46 16.57 3.90
CA ALA A 176 -0.93 17.76 4.53
C ALA A 176 -0.69 18.80 3.41
N VAL A 177 -1.65 19.70 3.21
CA VAL A 177 -1.46 20.86 2.35
C VAL A 177 -0.49 21.79 3.09
N LYS A 178 0.69 21.97 2.55
CA LYS A 178 1.59 23.07 2.95
C LYS A 178 1.16 24.35 2.24
#